data_AF-A0A355RJY9-F1
#
_entry.id   AF-A0A355RJY9-F1
#
_cell.length_a   1.000
_cell.length_b   1.000
_cell.length_c   1.000
_cell.angle_alpha   90.00
_cell.angle_beta   90.00
_cell.angle_gamma   90.00
#
_symmetry.space_group_name_H-M   'P 1'
#
loop_
_entity.id
_entity.type
_entity.pdbx_description
1 polymer ?
#
loop_
_entity_poly.entity_id
_entity_poly.type
_entity_poly.pdbx_seq_one_letter_code
_entity_poly.pdbx_strand_id
1 'polypeptide(L)'
;MKRYLVALPLLVLIASCGGNTNSSNEESMSSSAGDSMTSSTVDSSKTSSTSSTSESDTPTKATYKYGISGNEAVLKKVISNEKDLVLPSTFEGKPLTRILEGALEGLTKLESVTIPENVREIGANAFHSCTNLINVSLPSTLRKIGNYAFTNVPYIESIVLPEGLEEIGSAVFSLCGSLTNISIPSTLRHIGGNVFSGEKIKYTTYEGVDYLGNKNNQYLYAAKLSETNITPASVSFHNDTKIIGPSILEGENSVTSITLNEGIFYIGGSAFRNTSISEITIPSTVKEIGMYAFEGCTKLVTCSILGNSLETIENEVFSGASALKTINIPSSVKEVGSYAFTKFDDASSLEYTISENGKYLGNETNPYHVLVGINDTTTSTFTINANTVVIAGQALANCNSITTLTIPSSVKYICDSAFFQMQGLTSITIPNTVLKIGDSMLGSCYALTSVTLNNSP
;
A
#
# COMPACT_ATOMS: atom_id res chain seq x y z
N MET A 1 23.85 -37.53 4.87
CA MET A 1 22.39 -37.29 4.71
C MET A 1 22.25 -35.94 3.98
N LYS A 2 21.74 -35.92 2.75
CA LYS A 2 21.68 -34.68 1.94
C LYS A 2 20.60 -33.73 2.51
N ARG A 3 20.87 -32.44 2.63
CA ARG A 3 19.85 -31.39 2.83
C ARG A 3 20.03 -30.32 1.76
N TYR A 4 18.92 -29.91 1.16
CA TYR A 4 18.88 -28.94 0.07
C TYR A 4 19.02 -27.52 0.63
N LEU A 5 19.87 -26.72 0.00
CA LEU A 5 19.78 -25.26 0.08
C LEU A 5 18.67 -24.82 -0.89
N VAL A 6 17.70 -24.04 -0.40
CA VAL A 6 16.76 -23.30 -1.24
C VAL A 6 17.07 -21.82 -1.01
N ALA A 7 17.59 -21.15 -2.04
CA ALA A 7 17.76 -19.71 -2.02
C ALA A 7 16.44 -19.04 -2.45
N LEU A 8 15.91 -18.13 -1.64
CA LEU A 8 14.93 -17.15 -2.10
C LEU A 8 15.68 -15.90 -2.60
N PRO A 9 15.22 -15.27 -3.71
CA PRO A 9 15.79 -14.01 -4.18
C PRO A 9 15.30 -12.84 -3.32
N LEU A 10 16.22 -11.94 -2.98
CA LEU A 10 15.94 -10.69 -2.29
C LEU A 10 15.17 -9.74 -3.21
N LEU A 11 13.98 -9.28 -2.81
CA LEU A 11 13.20 -8.30 -3.57
C LEU A 11 13.43 -6.90 -2.97
N VAL A 12 14.31 -6.12 -3.59
CA VAL A 12 14.51 -4.71 -3.22
C VAL A 12 13.36 -3.90 -3.79
N LEU A 13 12.42 -3.47 -2.94
CA LEU A 13 11.51 -2.38 -3.27
C LEU A 13 12.25 -1.05 -3.05
N ILE A 14 12.23 -0.19 -4.07
CA ILE A 14 12.63 1.22 -3.93
C ILE A 14 11.32 2.01 -3.87
N ALA A 15 10.89 2.38 -2.68
CA ALA A 15 9.76 3.29 -2.50
C ALA A 15 10.27 4.74 -2.55
N SER A 16 9.76 5.54 -3.49
CA SER A 16 10.10 6.96 -3.60
C SER A 16 9.23 7.80 -2.67
N CYS A 17 9.87 8.56 -1.76
CA CYS A 17 9.17 9.57 -0.98
C CYS A 17 8.75 10.75 -1.88
N GLY A 18 7.43 10.92 -2.08
CA GLY A 18 6.86 12.08 -2.75
C GLY A 18 6.84 13.33 -1.86
N GLY A 19 8.00 13.98 -1.69
CA GLY A 19 8.11 15.28 -1.01
C GLY A 19 7.89 16.44 -1.99
N ASN A 20 6.79 17.18 -1.83
CA ASN A 20 6.44 18.29 -2.72
C ASN A 20 7.00 19.64 -2.23
N THR A 21 8.17 20.05 -2.72
CA THR A 21 8.65 21.45 -2.60
C THR A 21 9.37 21.90 -3.88
N ASN A 22 8.85 22.94 -4.53
CA ASN A 22 9.51 23.61 -5.64
C ASN A 22 10.79 24.31 -5.18
N SER A 23 11.95 23.93 -5.73
CA SER A 23 12.90 24.86 -6.37
C SER A 23 14.06 24.12 -7.05
N SER A 24 14.59 24.75 -8.09
CA SER A 24 15.64 24.21 -8.95
C SER A 24 17.01 24.17 -8.27
N ASN A 25 17.76 23.08 -8.47
CA ASN A 25 19.02 23.10 -9.21
C ASN A 25 19.52 21.68 -9.50
N GLU A 26 20.14 21.51 -10.67
CA GLU A 26 20.79 20.26 -11.08
C GLU A 26 22.15 20.12 -10.39
N GLU A 27 22.46 18.94 -9.86
CA GLU A 27 23.84 18.44 -9.91
C GLU A 27 23.87 16.91 -9.91
N SER A 28 24.73 16.34 -10.74
CA SER A 28 24.74 14.91 -11.06
C SER A 28 25.73 14.13 -10.19
N MET A 29 25.28 13.01 -9.62
CA MET A 29 26.19 11.97 -9.12
C MET A 29 25.75 10.59 -9.59
N SER A 30 26.62 9.94 -10.34
CA SER A 30 26.47 8.57 -10.80
C SER A 30 26.89 7.59 -9.71
N SER A 31 26.11 6.53 -9.51
CA SER A 31 26.58 5.31 -8.86
C SER A 31 26.24 4.11 -9.73
N SER A 32 27.26 3.32 -10.05
CA SER A 32 27.17 2.19 -10.98
C SER A 32 27.00 0.87 -10.22
N ALA A 33 25.84 0.22 -10.36
CA ALA A 33 25.67 -1.20 -10.09
C ALA A 33 25.40 -1.91 -11.42
N GLY A 34 26.17 -2.96 -11.73
CA GLY A 34 26.17 -3.60 -13.04
C GLY A 34 24.99 -4.56 -13.23
N ASP A 35 23.89 -4.07 -13.78
CA ASP A 35 22.77 -4.90 -14.25
C ASP A 35 22.95 -5.21 -15.75
N SER A 36 22.86 -6.48 -16.13
CA SER A 36 23.08 -6.91 -17.53
C SER A 36 21.98 -6.36 -18.45
N MET A 37 22.33 -5.37 -19.28
CA MET A 37 21.41 -4.80 -20.26
C MET A 37 21.33 -5.69 -21.51
N THR A 38 20.28 -6.52 -21.63
CA THR A 38 19.92 -7.15 -22.90
C THR A 38 18.90 -6.30 -23.65
N SER A 39 19.19 -6.06 -24.93
CA SER A 39 18.33 -5.35 -25.88
C SER A 39 18.16 -6.26 -27.10
N SER A 40 16.99 -6.87 -27.25
CA SER A 40 16.71 -7.75 -28.40
C SER A 40 15.30 -7.57 -28.93
N THR A 41 15.20 -7.54 -30.26
CA THR A 41 13.95 -7.77 -30.98
C THR A 41 13.50 -9.22 -30.77
N VAL A 42 12.41 -9.42 -30.04
CA VAL A 42 11.78 -10.75 -29.88
C VAL A 42 10.64 -10.88 -30.88
N ASP A 43 10.85 -11.71 -31.90
CA ASP A 43 9.81 -12.15 -32.83
C ASP A 43 8.87 -13.11 -32.11
N SER A 44 7.57 -12.81 -32.13
CA SER A 44 6.52 -13.62 -31.50
C SER A 44 5.91 -14.66 -32.45
N SER A 45 6.72 -15.34 -33.28
CA SER A 45 6.24 -16.49 -34.04
C SER A 45 7.23 -17.65 -34.27
N LYS A 46 6.71 -18.87 -34.02
CA LYS A 46 7.11 -20.22 -34.50
C LYS A 46 7.96 -21.14 -33.61
N THR A 47 7.28 -22.18 -33.14
CA THR A 47 7.82 -23.54 -33.09
C THR A 47 8.02 -24.12 -34.50
N SER A 48 9.23 -24.65 -34.75
CA SER A 48 9.66 -25.65 -35.76
C SER A 48 8.98 -25.79 -37.14
N SER A 49 9.86 -25.77 -38.16
CA SER A 49 9.87 -26.55 -39.42
C SER A 49 9.32 -25.96 -40.75
N THR A 50 10.27 -25.81 -41.68
CA THR A 50 10.22 -26.01 -43.15
C THR A 50 9.24 -25.26 -44.09
N SER A 51 9.89 -24.52 -45.02
CA SER A 51 9.57 -24.28 -46.45
C SER A 51 8.40 -23.39 -46.92
N SER A 52 8.82 -22.31 -47.63
CA SER A 52 8.27 -21.68 -48.85
C SER A 52 6.90 -20.95 -48.87
N THR A 53 6.98 -19.63 -49.16
CA THR A 53 6.10 -18.78 -50.02
C THR A 53 4.57 -18.85 -49.87
N SER A 54 3.80 -17.76 -49.79
CA SER A 54 4.02 -16.35 -50.18
C SER A 54 2.98 -15.41 -49.53
N GLU A 55 3.26 -14.09 -49.51
CA GLU A 55 2.33 -12.96 -49.22
C GLU A 55 1.74 -12.90 -47.78
N SER A 56 1.73 -11.78 -47.06
CA SER A 56 2.19 -10.40 -47.31
C SER A 56 2.93 -9.82 -46.09
N ASP A 57 4.03 -9.10 -46.32
CA ASP A 57 4.86 -8.53 -45.25
C ASP A 57 4.27 -7.25 -44.64
N THR A 58 3.98 -7.27 -43.33
CA THR A 58 4.04 -6.08 -42.47
C THR A 58 4.69 -6.44 -41.14
N PRO A 59 5.83 -5.82 -40.75
CA PRO A 59 6.52 -6.13 -39.51
C PRO A 59 5.83 -5.49 -38.31
N THR A 60 5.55 -6.27 -37.26
CA THR A 60 5.17 -5.73 -35.95
C THR A 60 6.35 -4.96 -35.35
N LYS A 61 6.13 -3.69 -35.04
CA LYS A 61 7.15 -2.63 -35.00
C LYS A 61 7.60 -2.20 -33.61
N ALA A 62 7.20 -2.93 -32.58
CA ALA A 62 7.52 -2.61 -31.18
C ALA A 62 8.89 -3.17 -30.76
N THR A 63 9.67 -2.36 -30.06
CA THR A 63 10.92 -2.77 -29.40
C THR A 63 10.69 -2.86 -27.89
N TYR A 64 11.19 -3.92 -27.25
CA TYR A 64 11.00 -4.19 -25.84
C TYR A 64 12.34 -4.16 -25.10
N LYS A 65 12.40 -3.44 -23.98
CA LYS A 65 13.43 -3.60 -22.95
C LYS A 65 12.84 -4.42 -21.83
N TYR A 66 13.51 -5.50 -21.45
CA TYR A 66 13.05 -6.43 -20.41
C TYR A 66 14.22 -6.80 -19.49
N GLY A 67 13.96 -7.64 -18.49
CA GLY A 67 14.99 -8.30 -17.69
C GLY A 67 14.51 -9.68 -17.25
N ILE A 68 15.45 -10.57 -16.92
CA ILE A 68 15.16 -11.90 -16.38
C ILE A 68 15.53 -11.92 -14.91
N SER A 69 14.60 -12.35 -14.05
CA SER A 69 14.81 -12.54 -12.61
C SER A 69 14.50 -13.99 -12.26
N GLY A 70 15.55 -14.80 -12.07
CA GLY A 70 15.43 -16.24 -11.82
C GLY A 70 14.73 -16.99 -12.96
N ASN A 71 13.47 -17.35 -12.76
CA ASN A 71 12.64 -18.07 -13.73
C ASN A 71 11.55 -17.21 -14.38
N GLU A 72 11.53 -15.90 -14.13
CA GLU A 72 10.51 -15.00 -14.64
C GLU A 72 11.12 -13.84 -15.45
N ALA A 73 10.36 -13.29 -16.39
CA ALA A 73 10.70 -12.10 -17.14
C ALA A 73 9.88 -10.90 -16.68
N VAL A 74 10.49 -9.71 -16.72
CA VAL A 74 9.85 -8.43 -16.37
C VAL A 74 10.01 -7.43 -17.52
N LEU A 75 8.94 -6.71 -17.87
CA LEU A 75 8.95 -5.71 -18.93
C LEU A 75 9.37 -4.35 -18.35
N LYS A 76 10.52 -3.81 -18.80
CA LYS A 76 11.12 -2.56 -18.33
C LYS A 76 10.70 -1.34 -19.17
N LYS A 77 10.59 -1.46 -20.49
CA LYS A 77 10.05 -0.40 -21.39
C LYS A 77 9.57 -0.97 -22.72
N VAL A 78 8.53 -0.38 -23.29
CA VAL A 78 8.08 -0.55 -24.68
C VAL A 78 8.40 0.73 -25.46
N ILE A 79 8.94 0.56 -26.66
CA ILE A 79 9.14 1.63 -27.64
C ILE A 79 8.36 1.21 -28.88
N SER A 80 7.22 1.84 -29.12
CA SER A 80 6.30 1.51 -30.21
C SER A 80 5.65 2.75 -30.79
N ASN A 81 5.27 2.68 -32.07
CA ASN A 81 4.37 3.65 -32.72
C ASN A 81 3.05 2.99 -33.16
N GLU A 82 2.85 1.72 -32.81
CA GLU A 82 1.67 0.94 -33.19
C GLU A 82 0.44 1.36 -32.39
N LYS A 83 -0.73 1.29 -33.04
CA LYS A 83 -2.04 1.50 -32.42
C LYS A 83 -2.46 0.32 -31.57
N ASP A 84 -2.20 -0.89 -32.05
CA ASP A 84 -2.61 -2.13 -31.41
C ASP A 84 -1.37 -2.93 -30.98
N LEU A 85 -1.29 -3.30 -29.70
CA LEU A 85 -0.12 -3.97 -29.14
C LEU A 85 -0.50 -5.24 -28.39
N VAL A 86 0.00 -6.38 -28.85
CA VAL A 86 -0.03 -7.64 -28.08
C VAL A 86 1.35 -7.83 -27.43
N LEU A 87 1.40 -7.85 -26.10
CA LEU A 87 2.66 -8.05 -25.39
C LEU A 87 3.09 -9.53 -25.44
N PRO A 88 4.39 -9.83 -25.70
CA PRO A 88 4.90 -11.20 -25.68
C PRO A 88 4.66 -11.89 -24.33
N SER A 89 4.13 -13.11 -24.36
CA SER A 89 3.87 -13.93 -23.16
C SER A 89 5.15 -14.48 -22.50
N THR A 90 6.28 -14.44 -23.23
CA THR A 90 7.61 -14.86 -22.76
C THR A 90 8.71 -13.97 -23.34
N PHE A 91 9.82 -13.85 -22.59
CA PHE A 91 11.10 -13.34 -23.08
C PHE A 91 12.18 -14.38 -22.75
N GLU A 92 13.03 -14.73 -23.70
CA GLU A 92 14.06 -15.80 -23.55
C GLU A 92 13.49 -17.14 -23.03
N GLY A 93 12.24 -17.46 -23.38
CA GLY A 93 11.53 -18.65 -22.91
C GLY A 93 11.08 -18.59 -21.44
N LYS A 94 11.28 -17.48 -20.74
CA LYS A 94 10.74 -17.22 -19.39
C LYS A 94 9.41 -16.48 -19.48
N PRO A 95 8.39 -16.83 -18.68
CA PRO A 95 7.09 -16.14 -18.68
C PRO A 95 7.23 -14.67 -18.26
N LEU A 96 6.56 -13.77 -18.98
CA LEU A 96 6.41 -12.37 -18.55
C LEU A 96 5.43 -12.31 -17.37
N THR A 97 5.93 -12.01 -16.16
CA THR A 97 5.08 -11.99 -14.94
C THR A 97 4.81 -10.61 -14.38
N ARG A 98 5.61 -9.59 -14.73
CA ARG A 98 5.47 -8.22 -14.24
C ARG A 98 5.71 -7.20 -15.35
N ILE A 99 4.83 -6.21 -15.43
CA ILE A 99 5.07 -4.95 -16.17
C ILE A 99 5.60 -3.96 -15.14
N LEU A 100 6.83 -3.45 -15.30
CA LEU A 100 7.43 -2.55 -14.33
C LEU A 100 6.94 -1.10 -14.48
N GLU A 101 7.41 -0.24 -13.59
CA GLU A 101 7.09 1.18 -13.59
C GLU A 101 7.39 1.86 -14.93
N GLY A 102 6.45 2.69 -15.40
CA GLY A 102 6.59 3.49 -16.62
C GLY A 102 6.75 2.69 -17.92
N ALA A 103 6.54 1.36 -17.90
CA ALA A 103 6.94 0.48 -19.01
C ALA A 103 6.26 0.83 -20.36
N LEU A 104 4.99 1.25 -20.36
CA LEU A 104 4.26 1.73 -21.54
C LEU A 104 3.88 3.22 -21.44
N GLU A 105 4.40 3.95 -20.45
CA GLU A 105 4.15 5.38 -20.25
C GLU A 105 4.43 6.20 -21.52
N GLY A 106 3.50 7.10 -21.82
CA GLY A 106 3.61 8.09 -22.88
C GLY A 106 3.44 7.53 -24.30
N LEU A 107 2.94 6.30 -24.47
CA LEU A 107 2.63 5.74 -25.80
C LEU A 107 1.34 6.36 -26.37
N THR A 108 1.39 7.64 -26.71
CA THR A 108 0.23 8.45 -27.16
C THR A 108 -0.41 8.02 -28.48
N LYS A 109 0.13 7.02 -29.19
CA LYS A 109 -0.50 6.39 -30.37
C LYS A 109 -1.22 5.09 -30.08
N LEU A 110 -1.01 4.51 -28.91
CA LEU A 110 -1.58 3.23 -28.50
C LEU A 110 -3.09 3.39 -28.29
N GLU A 111 -3.89 2.66 -29.05
CA GLU A 111 -5.36 2.62 -29.01
C GLU A 111 -5.87 1.33 -28.35
N SER A 112 -5.14 0.22 -28.49
CA SER A 112 -5.42 -1.05 -27.80
C SER A 112 -4.17 -1.78 -27.29
N VAL A 113 -4.30 -2.48 -26.17
CA VAL A 113 -3.24 -3.34 -25.63
C VAL A 113 -3.79 -4.64 -25.03
N THR A 114 -3.13 -5.75 -25.35
CA THR A 114 -3.39 -7.09 -24.78
C THR A 114 -2.22 -7.53 -23.92
N ILE A 115 -2.51 -7.77 -22.63
CA ILE A 115 -1.54 -8.21 -21.63
C ILE A 115 -1.68 -9.74 -21.44
N PRO A 116 -0.60 -10.53 -21.49
CA PRO A 116 -0.68 -11.99 -21.48
C PRO A 116 -0.97 -12.58 -20.09
N GLU A 117 -1.63 -13.75 -20.08
CA GLU A 117 -2.07 -14.54 -18.90
C GLU A 117 -0.97 -15.01 -17.93
N ASN A 118 0.28 -14.60 -18.09
CA ASN A 118 1.34 -14.82 -17.10
C ASN A 118 1.52 -13.60 -16.16
N VAL A 119 1.02 -12.42 -16.52
CA VAL A 119 1.26 -11.16 -15.79
C VAL A 119 0.41 -11.11 -14.52
N ARG A 120 1.09 -10.97 -13.38
CA ARG A 120 0.50 -10.86 -12.03
C ARG A 120 0.52 -9.44 -11.49
N GLU A 121 1.38 -8.58 -12.03
CA GLU A 121 1.59 -7.21 -11.54
C GLU A 121 1.75 -6.22 -12.69
N ILE A 122 1.05 -5.10 -12.59
CA ILE A 122 1.27 -3.88 -13.38
C ILE A 122 1.83 -2.83 -12.41
N GLY A 123 3.03 -2.31 -12.68
CA GLY A 123 3.73 -1.35 -11.85
C GLY A 123 3.13 0.05 -11.88
N ALA A 124 3.71 0.95 -11.07
CA ALA A 124 3.29 2.35 -11.04
C ALA A 124 3.48 3.04 -12.41
N ASN A 125 2.65 4.01 -12.74
CA ASN A 125 2.74 4.78 -13.99
C ASN A 125 2.75 3.94 -15.30
N ALA A 126 2.45 2.64 -15.27
CA ALA A 126 2.79 1.72 -16.35
C ALA A 126 2.17 2.08 -17.72
N PHE A 127 0.97 2.64 -17.75
CA PHE A 127 0.26 3.18 -18.92
C PHE A 127 -0.06 4.67 -18.74
N HIS A 128 0.68 5.38 -17.88
CA HIS A 128 0.48 6.79 -17.61
C HIS A 128 0.55 7.62 -18.90
N SER A 129 -0.41 8.53 -19.10
CA SER A 129 -0.50 9.40 -20.29
C SER A 129 -0.47 8.64 -21.63
N CYS A 130 -1.00 7.42 -21.69
CA CYS A 130 -1.37 6.75 -22.94
C CYS A 130 -2.65 7.41 -23.51
N THR A 131 -2.52 8.65 -24.01
CA THR A 131 -3.65 9.56 -24.21
C THR A 131 -4.68 9.16 -25.28
N ASN A 132 -4.40 8.16 -26.13
CA ASN A 132 -5.35 7.60 -27.10
C ASN A 132 -5.80 6.16 -26.76
N LEU A 133 -5.43 5.62 -25.60
CA LEU A 133 -5.73 4.24 -25.23
C LEU A 133 -7.22 4.09 -24.87
N ILE A 134 -7.89 3.21 -25.63
CA ILE A 134 -9.33 2.94 -25.52
C ILE A 134 -9.57 1.56 -24.91
N ASN A 135 -8.79 0.55 -25.35
CA ASN A 135 -9.03 -0.86 -25.01
C ASN A 135 -7.84 -1.48 -24.27
N VAL A 136 -8.09 -2.03 -23.08
CA VAL A 136 -7.09 -2.75 -22.29
C VAL A 136 -7.62 -4.14 -21.95
N SER A 137 -6.99 -5.18 -22.46
CA SER A 137 -7.26 -6.57 -22.05
C SER A 137 -6.31 -6.94 -20.91
N LEU A 138 -6.86 -6.99 -19.69
CA LEU A 138 -6.19 -7.43 -18.47
C LEU A 138 -6.29 -8.97 -18.33
N PRO A 139 -5.24 -9.66 -17.84
CA PRO A 139 -5.25 -11.11 -17.69
C PRO A 139 -5.93 -11.57 -16.41
N SER A 140 -6.46 -12.79 -16.39
CA SER A 140 -7.06 -13.41 -15.21
C SER A 140 -6.09 -13.67 -14.05
N THR A 141 -4.79 -13.69 -14.34
CA THR A 141 -3.71 -13.89 -13.37
C THR A 141 -3.24 -12.61 -12.68
N LEU A 142 -3.77 -11.44 -13.05
CA LEU A 142 -3.42 -10.16 -12.42
C LEU A 142 -3.82 -10.15 -10.94
N ARG A 143 -2.92 -9.67 -10.07
CA ARG A 143 -3.11 -9.55 -8.61
C ARG A 143 -2.94 -8.12 -8.11
N LYS A 144 -2.08 -7.33 -8.75
CA LYS A 144 -1.74 -5.96 -8.33
C LYS A 144 -1.68 -4.98 -9.51
N ILE A 145 -2.24 -3.80 -9.32
CA ILE A 145 -2.06 -2.62 -10.18
C ILE A 145 -1.48 -1.50 -9.33
N GLY A 146 -0.29 -0.99 -9.65
CA GLY A 146 0.42 0.04 -8.91
C GLY A 146 -0.13 1.45 -9.11
N ASN A 147 0.34 2.39 -8.28
CA ASN A 147 -0.12 3.80 -8.29
C ASN A 147 -0.04 4.44 -9.68
N TYR A 148 -1.04 5.24 -10.03
CA TYR A 148 -1.11 5.99 -11.29
C TYR A 148 -1.06 5.17 -12.59
N ALA A 149 -1.23 3.84 -12.53
CA ALA A 149 -0.94 2.96 -13.67
C ALA A 149 -1.73 3.26 -14.95
N PHE A 150 -2.95 3.80 -14.87
CA PHE A 150 -3.76 4.23 -16.03
C PHE A 150 -4.17 5.72 -15.93
N THR A 151 -3.41 6.54 -15.20
CA THR A 151 -3.71 7.98 -15.08
C THR A 151 -3.58 8.68 -16.42
N ASN A 152 -4.48 9.63 -16.70
CA ASN A 152 -4.52 10.41 -17.94
C ASN A 152 -4.69 9.52 -19.20
N VAL A 153 -5.60 8.55 -19.11
CA VAL A 153 -6.10 7.75 -20.23
C VAL A 153 -7.55 8.17 -20.52
N PRO A 154 -7.78 9.29 -21.24
CA PRO A 154 -9.09 9.95 -21.26
C PRO A 154 -10.17 9.22 -22.06
N TYR A 155 -9.81 8.26 -22.93
CA TYR A 155 -10.75 7.58 -23.83
C TYR A 155 -11.12 6.15 -23.44
N ILE A 156 -10.65 5.62 -22.31
CA ILE A 156 -11.11 4.33 -21.81
C ILE A 156 -12.55 4.46 -21.29
N GLU A 157 -13.53 3.87 -22.00
CA GLU A 157 -14.95 3.99 -21.65
C GLU A 157 -15.39 3.01 -20.55
N SER A 158 -14.77 1.84 -20.53
CA SER A 158 -15.00 0.79 -19.55
C SER A 158 -13.74 -0.05 -19.35
N ILE A 159 -13.57 -0.61 -18.15
CA ILE A 159 -12.54 -1.60 -17.88
C ILE A 159 -13.10 -2.72 -17.01
N VAL A 160 -12.77 -3.96 -17.36
CA VAL A 160 -13.11 -5.14 -16.57
C VAL A 160 -11.91 -5.51 -15.73
N LEU A 161 -11.96 -5.22 -14.44
CA LEU A 161 -10.95 -5.68 -13.49
C LEU A 161 -11.16 -7.19 -13.26
N PRO A 162 -10.10 -8.02 -13.37
CA PRO A 162 -10.23 -9.47 -13.30
C PRO A 162 -10.54 -9.95 -11.88
N GLU A 163 -11.41 -10.96 -11.75
CA GLU A 163 -11.55 -11.71 -10.50
C GLU A 163 -10.21 -12.39 -10.17
N GLY A 164 -9.79 -12.28 -8.91
CA GLY A 164 -8.43 -12.59 -8.48
C GLY A 164 -7.56 -11.35 -8.26
N LEU A 165 -7.93 -10.17 -8.76
CA LEU A 165 -7.23 -8.92 -8.40
C LEU A 165 -7.39 -8.64 -6.89
N GLU A 166 -6.28 -8.34 -6.21
CA GLU A 166 -6.20 -8.18 -4.74
C GLU A 166 -5.84 -6.74 -4.33
N GLU A 167 -5.07 -6.01 -5.14
CA GLU A 167 -4.60 -4.65 -4.81
C GLU A 167 -4.70 -3.69 -6.01
N ILE A 168 -5.23 -2.48 -5.75
CA ILE A 168 -5.23 -1.34 -6.68
C ILE A 168 -4.62 -0.13 -5.98
N GLY A 169 -3.56 0.43 -6.53
CA GLY A 169 -2.89 1.61 -6.00
C GLY A 169 -3.71 2.91 -6.13
N SER A 170 -3.15 4.00 -5.62
CA SER A 170 -3.76 5.33 -5.67
C SER A 170 -3.84 5.88 -7.10
N ALA A 171 -4.90 6.64 -7.37
CA ALA A 171 -5.14 7.42 -8.59
C ALA A 171 -5.08 6.65 -9.92
N VAL A 172 -5.22 5.32 -9.90
CA VAL A 172 -5.02 4.45 -11.07
C VAL A 172 -5.87 4.85 -12.28
N PHE A 173 -7.13 5.24 -12.12
CA PHE A 173 -7.99 5.74 -13.22
C PHE A 173 -8.28 7.25 -13.09
N SER A 174 -7.40 8.00 -12.43
CA SER A 174 -7.52 9.46 -12.39
C SER A 174 -7.38 10.06 -13.79
N LEU A 175 -8.16 11.11 -14.07
CA LEU A 175 -8.27 11.77 -15.39
C LEU A 175 -8.76 10.86 -16.54
N CYS A 176 -9.37 9.70 -16.25
CA CYS A 176 -10.05 8.87 -17.24
C CYS A 176 -11.44 9.43 -17.60
N GLY A 177 -11.48 10.56 -18.30
CA GLY A 177 -12.69 11.37 -18.54
C GLY A 177 -13.83 10.73 -19.34
N SER A 178 -13.65 9.52 -19.88
CA SER A 178 -14.70 8.74 -20.56
C SER A 178 -15.14 7.49 -19.78
N LEU A 179 -14.46 7.16 -18.66
CA LEU A 179 -14.75 5.96 -17.88
C LEU A 179 -16.12 6.09 -17.21
N THR A 180 -17.07 5.26 -17.64
CA THR A 180 -18.48 5.33 -17.22
C THR A 180 -18.95 4.11 -16.42
N ASN A 181 -18.36 2.94 -16.69
CA ASN A 181 -18.72 1.70 -16.02
C ASN A 181 -17.44 0.97 -15.60
N ILE A 182 -17.37 0.56 -14.34
CA ILE A 182 -16.33 -0.32 -13.82
C ILE A 182 -16.96 -1.42 -12.97
N SER A 183 -16.42 -2.63 -13.08
CA SER A 183 -16.78 -3.78 -12.25
C SER A 183 -15.68 -4.00 -11.22
N ILE A 184 -15.99 -3.88 -9.93
CA ILE A 184 -15.04 -4.16 -8.85
C ILE A 184 -15.04 -5.67 -8.58
N PRO A 185 -13.88 -6.34 -8.59
CA PRO A 185 -13.80 -7.79 -8.42
C PRO A 185 -14.00 -8.16 -6.94
N SER A 186 -14.64 -9.30 -6.71
CA SER A 186 -15.00 -9.76 -5.35
C SER A 186 -13.80 -10.09 -4.45
N THR A 187 -12.63 -10.27 -5.06
CA THR A 187 -11.35 -10.63 -4.40
C THR A 187 -10.54 -9.44 -3.91
N LEU A 188 -10.91 -8.21 -4.28
CA LEU A 188 -10.14 -7.00 -3.97
C LEU A 188 -9.98 -6.85 -2.45
N ARG A 189 -8.76 -6.55 -1.98
CA ARG A 189 -8.41 -6.43 -0.56
C ARG A 189 -7.98 -5.03 -0.16
N HIS A 190 -7.25 -4.35 -1.04
CA HIS A 190 -6.76 -3.00 -0.80
C HIS A 190 -7.02 -2.13 -2.04
N ILE A 191 -7.38 -0.88 -1.79
CA ILE A 191 -7.64 0.13 -2.81
C ILE A 191 -7.17 1.51 -2.32
N GLY A 192 -6.31 2.15 -3.11
CA GLY A 192 -5.66 3.42 -2.77
C GLY A 192 -6.55 4.66 -2.94
N GLY A 193 -6.02 5.82 -2.58
CA GLY A 193 -6.73 7.11 -2.67
C GLY A 193 -7.07 7.50 -4.11
N ASN A 194 -8.23 8.12 -4.33
CA ASN A 194 -8.60 8.77 -5.61
C ASN A 194 -8.57 7.89 -6.88
N VAL A 195 -8.69 6.56 -6.76
CA VAL A 195 -8.68 5.62 -7.90
C VAL A 195 -9.66 6.03 -9.00
N PHE A 196 -10.84 6.50 -8.61
CA PHE A 196 -12.00 6.75 -9.46
C PHE A 196 -12.39 8.23 -9.52
N SER A 197 -11.44 9.14 -9.81
CA SER A 197 -11.69 10.59 -9.89
C SER A 197 -12.44 11.04 -11.16
N GLY A 198 -13.23 10.16 -11.79
CA GLY A 198 -13.95 10.42 -13.05
C GLY A 198 -15.43 10.72 -12.80
N GLU A 199 -15.89 11.89 -13.24
CA GLU A 199 -17.25 12.41 -13.00
C GLU A 199 -18.38 11.56 -13.61
N LYS A 200 -18.08 10.66 -14.54
CA LYS A 200 -19.08 9.89 -15.32
C LYS A 200 -19.29 8.46 -14.82
N ILE A 201 -18.58 8.03 -13.78
CA ILE A 201 -18.70 6.69 -13.22
C ILE A 201 -20.09 6.53 -12.60
N LYS A 202 -20.79 5.44 -12.95
CA LYS A 202 -22.08 5.10 -12.36
C LYS A 202 -21.91 4.45 -11.00
N TYR A 203 -22.54 5.03 -9.99
CA TYR A 203 -22.61 4.51 -8.63
C TYR A 203 -23.98 3.90 -8.34
N THR A 204 -24.03 2.97 -7.39
CA THR A 204 -25.30 2.55 -6.75
C THR A 204 -25.42 3.29 -5.43
N THR A 205 -26.42 4.14 -5.25
CA THR A 205 -26.57 4.91 -4.00
C THR A 205 -27.43 4.12 -2.99
N TYR A 206 -26.98 4.05 -1.73
CA TYR A 206 -27.75 3.55 -0.59
C TYR A 206 -27.52 4.46 0.63
N GLU A 207 -28.61 4.95 1.25
CA GLU A 207 -28.60 5.86 2.41
C GLU A 207 -27.68 7.10 2.27
N GLY A 208 -27.43 7.55 1.04
CA GLY A 208 -26.58 8.71 0.74
C GLY A 208 -25.09 8.39 0.58
N VAL A 209 -24.70 7.13 0.68
CA VAL A 209 -23.38 6.64 0.27
C VAL A 209 -23.49 6.10 -1.14
N ASP A 210 -22.54 6.47 -2.00
CA ASP A 210 -22.38 5.93 -3.35
C ASP A 210 -21.44 4.72 -3.33
N TYR A 211 -21.85 3.62 -3.96
CA TYR A 211 -21.13 2.35 -3.97
C TYR A 211 -20.69 1.94 -5.37
N LEU A 212 -19.56 1.22 -5.43
CA LEU A 212 -19.13 0.44 -6.59
C LEU A 212 -19.05 -1.04 -6.22
N GLY A 213 -19.15 -1.88 -7.24
CA GLY A 213 -19.24 -3.33 -7.06
C GLY A 213 -19.31 -4.04 -8.40
N ASN A 214 -19.94 -5.22 -8.38
CA ASN A 214 -20.32 -5.95 -9.58
C ASN A 214 -21.76 -6.48 -9.45
N LYS A 215 -22.29 -7.11 -10.51
CA LYS A 215 -23.68 -7.62 -10.56
C LYS A 215 -24.09 -8.56 -9.40
N ASN A 216 -23.13 -9.20 -8.73
CA ASN A 216 -23.38 -10.12 -7.61
C ASN A 216 -23.15 -9.45 -6.24
N ASN A 217 -22.43 -8.33 -6.19
CA ASN A 217 -22.20 -7.53 -4.98
C ASN A 217 -22.05 -6.06 -5.37
N GLN A 218 -23.17 -5.34 -5.49
CA GLN A 218 -23.21 -3.94 -5.94
C GLN A 218 -22.80 -2.94 -4.85
N TYR A 219 -22.75 -3.36 -3.59
CA TYR A 219 -22.43 -2.53 -2.42
C TYR A 219 -21.06 -2.84 -1.81
N LEU A 220 -20.20 -3.55 -2.55
CA LEU A 220 -18.91 -4.07 -2.10
C LEU A 220 -17.98 -2.98 -1.54
N TYR A 221 -17.86 -1.87 -2.27
CA TYR A 221 -16.97 -0.76 -2.00
C TYR A 221 -17.80 0.52 -1.81
N ALA A 222 -17.79 1.09 -0.60
CA ALA A 222 -18.34 2.41 -0.34
C ALA A 222 -17.35 3.46 -0.88
N ALA A 223 -17.76 4.28 -1.85
CA ALA A 223 -16.84 5.08 -2.66
C ALA A 223 -16.75 6.55 -2.23
N LYS A 224 -17.90 7.19 -1.99
CA LYS A 224 -18.02 8.61 -1.61
C LYS A 224 -19.41 8.85 -1.00
N LEU A 225 -19.64 10.03 -0.42
CA LEU A 225 -21.00 10.53 -0.25
C LEU A 225 -21.62 10.91 -1.60
N SER A 226 -22.92 10.70 -1.71
CA SER A 226 -23.71 11.11 -2.87
C SER A 226 -23.94 12.62 -2.85
N GLU A 227 -23.55 13.30 -3.92
CA GLU A 227 -23.64 14.76 -4.09
C GLU A 227 -25.07 15.32 -3.95
N THR A 228 -26.10 14.47 -4.06
CA THR A 228 -27.50 14.86 -3.88
C THR A 228 -27.95 14.92 -2.42
N ASN A 229 -27.16 14.38 -1.49
CA ASN A 229 -27.47 14.36 -0.07
C ASN A 229 -26.56 15.31 0.71
N ILE A 230 -27.16 16.32 1.34
CA ILE A 230 -26.49 17.17 2.33
C ILE A 230 -25.92 16.26 3.43
N THR A 231 -24.63 16.44 3.77
CA THR A 231 -23.90 15.58 4.71
C THR A 231 -24.71 15.30 5.98
N PRO A 232 -25.14 14.05 6.22
CA PRO A 232 -25.99 13.72 7.35
C PRO A 232 -25.19 13.76 8.66
N ALA A 233 -25.86 14.02 9.78
CA ALA A 233 -25.24 13.94 11.10
C ALA A 233 -24.79 12.51 11.49
N SER A 234 -25.37 11.50 10.85
CA SER A 234 -25.08 10.08 11.06
C SER A 234 -24.97 9.33 9.73
N VAL A 235 -23.98 8.46 9.58
CA VAL A 235 -23.78 7.62 8.38
C VAL A 235 -23.85 6.14 8.72
N SER A 236 -24.67 5.40 7.98
CA SER A 236 -24.75 3.93 7.99
C SER A 236 -24.32 3.38 6.63
N PHE A 237 -23.50 2.33 6.65
CA PHE A 237 -23.13 1.60 5.44
C PHE A 237 -24.08 0.42 5.18
N HIS A 238 -24.07 -0.12 3.96
CA HIS A 238 -24.84 -1.31 3.62
C HIS A 238 -24.24 -2.58 4.30
N ASN A 239 -25.06 -3.60 4.57
CA ASN A 239 -24.61 -4.83 5.24
C ASN A 239 -23.63 -5.66 4.37
N ASP A 240 -23.76 -5.57 3.05
CA ASP A 240 -22.87 -6.25 2.09
C ASP A 240 -21.54 -5.54 1.86
N THR A 241 -21.35 -4.34 2.42
CA THR A 241 -20.09 -3.60 2.30
C THR A 241 -18.93 -4.37 2.91
N LYS A 242 -17.80 -4.39 2.21
CA LYS A 242 -16.56 -5.06 2.63
C LYS A 242 -15.37 -4.12 2.69
N ILE A 243 -15.40 -3.04 1.92
CA ILE A 243 -14.39 -1.97 1.91
C ILE A 243 -15.07 -0.63 2.15
N ILE A 244 -14.57 0.13 3.12
CA ILE A 244 -14.82 1.58 3.21
C ILE A 244 -13.73 2.28 2.40
N GLY A 245 -14.11 3.06 1.39
CA GLY A 245 -13.18 3.77 0.52
C GLY A 245 -12.44 4.91 1.21
N PRO A 246 -11.23 5.26 0.72
CA PRO A 246 -10.47 6.38 1.25
C PRO A 246 -11.17 7.72 1.04
N SER A 247 -10.94 8.65 1.98
CA SER A 247 -11.50 10.01 2.01
C SER A 247 -13.04 10.13 1.94
N ILE A 248 -13.79 9.04 2.17
CA ILE A 248 -15.26 9.01 2.00
C ILE A 248 -16.03 10.05 2.82
N LEU A 249 -15.52 10.43 4.00
CA LEU A 249 -16.05 11.46 4.89
C LEU A 249 -14.94 12.44 5.34
N GLU A 250 -13.89 12.63 4.53
CA GLU A 250 -12.78 13.53 4.87
C GLU A 250 -13.26 15.00 4.96
N GLY A 251 -13.08 15.63 6.11
CA GLY A 251 -13.49 17.01 6.37
C GLY A 251 -14.98 17.20 6.65
N GLU A 252 -15.76 16.12 6.74
CA GLU A 252 -17.20 16.16 7.01
C GLU A 252 -17.51 16.41 8.49
N ASN A 253 -17.18 17.63 8.93
CA ASN A 253 -17.24 18.09 10.32
C ASN A 253 -18.65 18.04 10.95
N SER A 254 -19.72 17.84 10.16
CA SER A 254 -21.09 17.65 10.64
C SER A 254 -21.42 16.22 11.06
N VAL A 255 -20.65 15.23 10.62
CA VAL A 255 -20.84 13.81 10.98
C VAL A 255 -20.41 13.59 12.43
N THR A 256 -21.32 13.10 13.26
CA THR A 256 -21.08 12.83 14.69
C THR A 256 -21.23 11.36 15.06
N SER A 257 -21.80 10.53 14.18
CA SER A 257 -21.99 9.10 14.39
C SER A 257 -21.80 8.31 13.09
N ILE A 258 -21.08 7.18 13.16
CA ILE A 258 -20.82 6.30 12.03
C ILE A 258 -21.04 4.86 12.48
N THR A 259 -21.86 4.11 11.73
CA THR A 259 -22.14 2.70 12.00
C THR A 259 -21.45 1.81 10.97
N LEU A 260 -20.48 1.01 11.44
CA LEU A 260 -19.76 0.01 10.63
C LEU A 260 -20.35 -1.39 10.86
N ASN A 261 -20.60 -2.12 9.77
CA ASN A 261 -21.18 -3.47 9.82
C ASN A 261 -20.13 -4.58 9.81
N GLU A 262 -20.46 -5.74 10.37
CA GLU A 262 -19.63 -6.93 10.26
C GLU A 262 -19.46 -7.38 8.80
N GLY A 263 -18.29 -7.93 8.50
CA GLY A 263 -17.85 -8.29 7.15
C GLY A 263 -16.97 -7.23 6.47
N ILE A 264 -16.93 -5.99 6.95
CA ILE A 264 -15.91 -5.01 6.54
C ILE A 264 -14.54 -5.55 6.93
N PHE A 265 -13.60 -5.63 5.97
CA PHE A 265 -12.22 -6.06 6.22
C PHE A 265 -11.18 -4.93 6.08
N TYR A 266 -11.50 -3.83 5.40
CA TYR A 266 -10.59 -2.70 5.18
C TYR A 266 -11.31 -1.36 5.37
N ILE A 267 -10.68 -0.45 6.10
CA ILE A 267 -11.06 0.96 6.24
C ILE A 267 -9.99 1.80 5.54
N GLY A 268 -10.37 2.49 4.46
CA GLY A 268 -9.47 3.26 3.62
C GLY A 268 -8.79 4.45 4.32
N GLY A 269 -7.64 4.86 3.76
CA GLY A 269 -6.92 6.04 4.25
C GLY A 269 -7.75 7.32 4.20
N SER A 270 -7.58 8.20 5.19
CA SER A 270 -8.40 9.41 5.41
C SER A 270 -9.92 9.20 5.50
N ALA A 271 -10.45 7.98 5.56
CA ALA A 271 -11.89 7.70 5.42
C ALA A 271 -12.80 8.54 6.31
N PHE A 272 -12.38 8.84 7.54
CA PHE A 272 -13.13 9.62 8.54
C PHE A 272 -12.33 10.82 9.06
N ARG A 273 -11.30 11.24 8.33
CA ARG A 273 -10.39 12.32 8.70
C ARG A 273 -11.13 13.63 8.98
N ASN A 274 -10.78 14.30 10.08
CA ASN A 274 -11.40 15.52 10.60
C ASN A 274 -12.91 15.44 10.94
N THR A 275 -13.53 14.25 11.01
CA THR A 275 -14.94 14.15 11.40
C THR A 275 -15.20 14.52 12.87
N SER A 276 -16.45 14.86 13.20
CA SER A 276 -16.89 15.21 14.57
C SER A 276 -17.32 14.01 15.42
N ILE A 277 -16.97 12.77 15.04
CA ILE A 277 -17.38 11.57 15.77
C ILE A 277 -16.84 11.55 17.21
N SER A 278 -17.65 11.10 18.16
CA SER A 278 -17.25 10.95 19.57
C SER A 278 -16.84 9.53 19.96
N GLU A 279 -17.30 8.54 19.19
CA GLU A 279 -16.98 7.12 19.38
C GLU A 279 -17.00 6.40 18.03
N ILE A 280 -16.26 5.31 17.94
CA ILE A 280 -16.35 4.36 16.82
C ILE A 280 -16.18 2.92 17.33
N THR A 281 -16.90 1.99 16.70
CA THR A 281 -16.67 0.55 16.88
C THR A 281 -16.15 -0.03 15.58
N ILE A 282 -14.95 -0.62 15.63
CA ILE A 282 -14.30 -1.31 14.51
C ILE A 282 -14.77 -2.79 14.52
N PRO A 283 -15.46 -3.27 13.47
CA PRO A 283 -16.00 -4.63 13.41
C PRO A 283 -14.94 -5.74 13.51
N SER A 284 -15.37 -6.92 13.97
CA SER A 284 -14.50 -8.07 14.28
C SER A 284 -13.77 -8.67 13.08
N THR A 285 -14.22 -8.32 11.88
CA THR A 285 -13.66 -8.75 10.59
C THR A 285 -12.63 -7.79 9.99
N VAL A 286 -12.45 -6.58 10.55
CA VAL A 286 -11.49 -5.60 10.03
C VAL A 286 -10.07 -6.12 10.22
N LYS A 287 -9.27 -6.03 9.15
CA LYS A 287 -7.86 -6.46 9.11
C LYS A 287 -6.88 -5.30 9.04
N GLU A 288 -7.31 -4.19 8.44
CA GLU A 288 -6.45 -3.06 8.12
C GLU A 288 -7.22 -1.75 8.25
N ILE A 289 -6.58 -0.77 8.89
CA ILE A 289 -7.04 0.62 8.97
C ILE A 289 -5.97 1.49 8.30
N GLY A 290 -6.32 2.11 7.17
CA GLY A 290 -5.42 2.84 6.30
C GLY A 290 -4.99 4.21 6.84
N MET A 291 -3.94 4.76 6.23
CA MET A 291 -3.23 5.96 6.66
C MET A 291 -4.17 7.15 6.89
N TYR A 292 -4.01 7.87 8.00
CA TYR A 292 -4.86 9.02 8.38
C TYR A 292 -6.36 8.74 8.60
N ALA A 293 -6.83 7.48 8.65
CA ALA A 293 -8.28 7.18 8.63
C ALA A 293 -9.14 7.92 9.68
N PHE A 294 -8.59 8.23 10.86
CA PHE A 294 -9.21 9.03 11.92
C PHE A 294 -8.34 10.25 12.34
N GLU A 295 -7.45 10.72 11.46
CA GLU A 295 -6.61 11.89 11.74
C GLU A 295 -7.51 13.11 12.02
N GLY A 296 -7.17 13.90 13.04
CA GLY A 296 -7.90 15.13 13.37
C GLY A 296 -9.33 14.92 13.91
N CYS A 297 -9.72 13.69 14.25
CA CYS A 297 -10.98 13.40 14.94
C CYS A 297 -10.95 13.88 16.41
N THR A 298 -10.85 15.20 16.62
CA THR A 298 -10.60 15.84 17.92
C THR A 298 -11.68 15.58 18.99
N LYS A 299 -12.85 15.07 18.61
CA LYS A 299 -13.94 14.68 19.52
C LYS A 299 -13.95 13.19 19.86
N LEU A 300 -13.18 12.35 19.17
CA LEU A 300 -13.19 10.90 19.34
C LEU A 300 -12.64 10.52 20.72
N VAL A 301 -13.51 10.08 21.63
CA VAL A 301 -13.14 9.69 23.00
C VAL A 301 -12.77 8.21 23.10
N THR A 302 -13.47 7.37 22.33
CA THR A 302 -13.41 5.90 22.44
C THR A 302 -13.33 5.26 21.07
N CYS A 303 -12.33 4.40 20.86
CA CYS A 303 -12.25 3.50 19.71
C CYS A 303 -12.32 2.05 20.22
N SER A 304 -13.45 1.38 19.98
CA SER A 304 -13.70 0.00 20.39
C SER A 304 -13.35 -0.95 19.25
N ILE A 305 -12.30 -1.77 19.41
CA ILE A 305 -11.93 -2.78 18.40
C ILE A 305 -12.50 -4.13 18.82
N LEU A 306 -13.36 -4.71 17.97
CA LEU A 306 -13.96 -6.02 18.22
C LEU A 306 -13.04 -7.15 17.72
N GLY A 307 -13.12 -8.32 18.37
CA GLY A 307 -12.43 -9.52 17.93
C GLY A 307 -10.90 -9.43 17.97
N ASN A 308 -10.25 -10.20 17.09
CA ASN A 308 -8.79 -10.33 17.02
C ASN A 308 -8.37 -10.64 15.57
N SER A 309 -8.87 -9.84 14.62
CA SER A 309 -8.58 -9.96 13.17
C SER A 309 -7.75 -8.78 12.63
N LEU A 310 -7.67 -7.67 13.36
CA LEU A 310 -6.90 -6.48 12.96
C LEU A 310 -5.41 -6.82 12.97
N GLU A 311 -4.75 -6.68 11.83
CA GLU A 311 -3.33 -6.99 11.64
C GLU A 311 -2.48 -5.71 11.46
N THR A 312 -3.04 -4.70 10.77
CA THR A 312 -2.33 -3.48 10.36
C THR A 312 -3.08 -2.22 10.81
N ILE A 313 -2.35 -1.30 11.43
CA ILE A 313 -2.77 0.09 11.69
C ILE A 313 -1.72 0.96 11.00
N GLU A 314 -2.08 1.64 9.92
CA GLU A 314 -1.10 2.41 9.11
C GLU A 314 -0.62 3.70 9.80
N ASN A 315 0.14 4.53 9.08
CA ASN A 315 0.68 5.78 9.60
C ASN A 315 -0.44 6.74 10.03
N GLU A 316 -0.24 7.43 11.14
CA GLU A 316 -1.07 8.56 11.60
C GLU A 316 -2.59 8.32 11.72
N VAL A 317 -3.03 7.05 11.81
CA VAL A 317 -4.45 6.67 11.86
C VAL A 317 -5.26 7.46 12.89
N PHE A 318 -4.75 7.68 14.10
CA PHE A 318 -5.39 8.48 15.16
C PHE A 318 -4.59 9.75 15.50
N SER A 319 -3.72 10.23 14.60
CA SER A 319 -2.94 11.47 14.80
C SER A 319 -3.90 12.66 15.00
N GLY A 320 -3.73 13.43 16.08
CA GLY A 320 -4.62 14.56 16.38
C GLY A 320 -6.00 14.19 16.94
N ALA A 321 -6.30 12.91 17.22
CA ALA A 321 -7.49 12.49 17.96
C ALA A 321 -7.35 12.83 19.48
N SER A 322 -7.25 14.11 19.80
CA SER A 322 -6.80 14.61 21.11
C SER A 322 -7.69 14.23 22.30
N ALA A 323 -8.97 13.90 22.07
CA ALA A 323 -9.89 13.42 23.11
C ALA A 323 -9.84 11.89 23.35
N LEU A 324 -9.08 11.12 22.56
CA LEU A 324 -9.03 9.66 22.65
C LEU A 324 -8.30 9.25 23.92
N LYS A 325 -9.02 8.59 24.84
CA LYS A 325 -8.48 8.23 26.17
C LYS A 325 -7.87 6.85 26.22
N THR A 326 -8.50 5.88 25.57
CA THR A 326 -8.12 4.47 25.64
C THR A 326 -8.39 3.79 24.30
N ILE A 327 -7.51 2.86 23.93
CA ILE A 327 -7.72 1.95 22.81
C ILE A 327 -7.10 0.59 23.14
N ASN A 328 -7.89 -0.48 22.98
CA ASN A 328 -7.43 -1.84 23.18
C ASN A 328 -6.90 -2.41 21.87
N ILE A 329 -5.61 -2.72 21.83
CA ILE A 329 -4.95 -3.28 20.65
C ILE A 329 -5.01 -4.82 20.71
N PRO A 330 -5.67 -5.49 19.74
CA PRO A 330 -5.76 -6.95 19.75
C PRO A 330 -4.41 -7.60 19.43
N SER A 331 -4.18 -8.79 19.98
CA SER A 331 -2.92 -9.52 19.84
C SER A 331 -2.64 -10.03 18.42
N SER A 332 -3.60 -9.90 17.50
CA SER A 332 -3.42 -10.07 16.06
C SER A 332 -2.60 -8.98 15.38
N VAL A 333 -2.45 -7.79 15.99
CA VAL A 333 -1.73 -6.68 15.37
C VAL A 333 -0.26 -7.03 15.20
N LYS A 334 0.25 -6.80 13.99
CA LYS A 334 1.61 -7.08 13.51
C LYS A 334 2.32 -5.79 13.13
N GLU A 335 1.58 -4.81 12.64
CA GLU A 335 2.11 -3.61 12.02
C GLU A 335 1.39 -2.37 12.54
N VAL A 336 2.18 -1.42 13.04
CA VAL A 336 1.72 -0.13 13.54
C VAL A 336 2.61 0.94 12.94
N GLY A 337 2.04 1.77 12.08
CA GLY A 337 2.75 2.80 11.33
C GLY A 337 3.35 3.90 12.19
N SER A 338 4.17 4.72 11.55
CA SER A 338 4.68 5.96 12.12
C SER A 338 3.54 6.81 12.64
N TYR A 339 3.68 7.31 13.86
CA TYR A 339 2.77 8.30 14.45
C TYR A 339 1.29 7.88 14.54
N ALA A 340 0.97 6.58 14.47
CA ALA A 340 -0.40 6.05 14.43
C ALA A 340 -1.31 6.50 15.59
N PHE A 341 -0.77 6.91 16.74
CA PHE A 341 -1.51 7.35 17.93
C PHE A 341 -1.15 8.77 18.43
N THR A 342 -0.18 9.43 17.78
CA THR A 342 0.41 10.74 18.08
C THR A 342 1.32 11.04 16.89
N LYS A 343 1.31 12.17 16.17
CA LYS A 343 1.17 13.54 16.67
C LYS A 343 1.02 14.55 15.50
N PHE A 344 0.10 15.52 15.61
CA PHE A 344 0.57 16.92 15.54
C PHE A 344 0.04 17.77 16.70
N ASP A 345 1.01 18.45 17.35
CA ASP A 345 0.97 19.29 18.56
C ASP A 345 0.36 18.77 19.88
N ASP A 346 0.47 17.46 20.10
CA ASP A 346 0.67 16.74 21.38
C ASP A 346 0.06 17.29 22.68
N ALA A 347 -1.25 17.47 22.67
CA ALA A 347 -2.08 17.32 23.87
C ALA A 347 -2.92 16.03 23.73
N SER A 348 -2.25 14.87 23.62
CA SER A 348 -2.94 13.59 23.59
C SER A 348 -3.47 13.22 24.99
N SER A 349 -4.74 12.83 25.08
CA SER A 349 -5.32 12.27 26.31
C SER A 349 -5.19 10.74 26.41
N LEU A 350 -4.47 10.12 25.47
CA LEU A 350 -4.33 8.67 25.40
C LEU A 350 -3.50 8.12 26.58
N GLU A 351 -4.09 7.22 27.34
CA GLU A 351 -3.45 6.51 28.44
C GLU A 351 -2.60 5.35 27.89
N TYR A 352 -1.34 5.29 28.32
CA TYR A 352 -0.39 4.24 27.95
C TYR A 352 -0.07 3.35 29.15
N THR A 353 0.16 2.05 28.91
CA THR A 353 0.84 1.22 29.90
C THR A 353 2.32 1.61 29.90
N ILE A 354 2.89 1.92 31.08
CA ILE A 354 4.29 2.35 31.21
C ILE A 354 5.15 1.24 31.82
N SER A 355 6.31 0.96 31.22
CA SER A 355 7.32 0.03 31.74
C SER A 355 8.72 0.44 31.29
N GLU A 356 9.66 0.63 32.21
CA GLU A 356 11.06 0.98 31.91
C GLU A 356 11.20 2.18 30.94
N ASN A 357 10.48 3.28 31.22
CA ASN A 357 10.35 4.49 30.36
C ASN A 357 9.55 4.29 29.04
N GLY A 358 9.22 3.06 28.64
CA GLY A 358 8.44 2.76 27.45
C GLY A 358 6.95 3.03 27.60
N LYS A 359 6.34 3.58 26.55
CA LYS A 359 4.89 3.71 26.34
C LYS A 359 4.40 2.53 25.52
N TYR A 360 3.45 1.78 26.04
CA TYR A 360 2.89 0.59 25.40
C TYR A 360 1.38 0.67 25.25
N LEU A 361 0.90 0.06 24.16
CA LEU A 361 -0.52 -0.22 23.92
C LEU A 361 -0.71 -1.73 23.71
N GLY A 362 -1.90 -2.23 24.08
CA GLY A 362 -2.18 -3.65 24.11
C GLY A 362 -3.61 -3.91 24.56
N ASN A 363 -3.85 -5.08 25.14
CA ASN A 363 -5.13 -5.48 25.71
C ASN A 363 -4.93 -6.12 27.10
N GLU A 364 -6.02 -6.51 27.76
CA GLU A 364 -5.98 -7.09 29.12
C GLU A 364 -5.04 -8.31 29.26
N THR A 365 -4.84 -9.09 28.20
CA THR A 365 -3.96 -10.27 28.23
C THR A 365 -2.49 -9.96 27.95
N ASN A 366 -2.22 -8.91 27.16
CA ASN A 366 -0.88 -8.37 26.94
C ASN A 366 -0.94 -6.84 26.76
N PRO A 367 -0.78 -6.06 27.85
CA PRO A 367 -0.79 -4.60 27.77
C PRO A 367 0.50 -4.02 27.18
N TYR A 368 1.52 -4.85 26.92
CA TYR A 368 2.83 -4.47 26.38
C TYR A 368 2.99 -4.79 24.89
N HIS A 369 1.92 -5.24 24.21
CA HIS A 369 1.97 -5.84 22.87
C HIS A 369 2.68 -4.98 21.83
N VAL A 370 2.39 -3.67 21.81
CA VAL A 370 3.02 -2.67 20.94
C VAL A 370 3.81 -1.67 21.78
N LEU A 371 5.12 -1.52 21.50
CA LEU A 371 5.90 -0.36 21.93
C LEU A 371 5.65 0.79 20.95
N VAL A 372 5.12 1.91 21.43
CA VAL A 372 4.73 3.08 20.59
C VAL A 372 5.54 4.34 20.85
N GLY A 373 6.33 4.38 21.93
CA GLY A 373 7.08 5.57 22.33
C GLY A 373 7.87 5.37 23.62
N ILE A 374 8.57 6.42 24.06
CA ILE A 374 9.08 6.55 25.44
C ILE A 374 8.60 7.85 26.09
N ASN A 375 8.65 7.95 27.42
CA ASN A 375 8.25 9.15 28.15
C ASN A 375 9.34 10.23 28.15
N ASP A 376 10.59 9.82 28.36
CA ASP A 376 11.77 10.70 28.34
C ASP A 376 12.74 10.28 27.23
N THR A 377 12.88 11.12 26.20
CA THR A 377 13.80 10.90 25.06
C THR A 377 15.26 11.20 25.38
N THR A 378 15.55 11.76 26.55
CA THR A 378 16.91 12.09 27.01
C THR A 378 17.60 10.95 27.76
N THR A 379 16.88 9.84 28.06
CA THR A 379 17.45 8.68 28.77
C THR A 379 18.64 8.05 28.05
N SER A 380 19.70 7.74 28.78
CA SER A 380 20.88 7.03 28.25
C SER A 380 20.71 5.50 28.18
N THR A 381 19.71 4.96 28.89
CA THR A 381 19.42 3.52 28.95
C THR A 381 17.93 3.27 28.75
N PHE A 382 17.60 2.23 27.99
CA PHE A 382 16.22 1.81 27.75
C PHE A 382 16.14 0.28 27.61
N THR A 383 15.13 -0.32 28.22
CA THR A 383 14.87 -1.77 28.14
C THR A 383 13.46 -1.98 27.60
N ILE A 384 13.34 -2.67 26.46
CA ILE A 384 12.05 -3.05 25.89
C ILE A 384 11.44 -4.17 26.75
N ASN A 385 10.14 -4.07 27.05
CA ASN A 385 9.42 -5.06 27.84
C ASN A 385 9.47 -6.45 27.17
N ALA A 386 9.70 -7.51 27.96
CA ALA A 386 9.85 -8.88 27.47
C ALA A 386 8.55 -9.52 26.91
N ASN A 387 7.41 -8.81 26.96
CA ASN A 387 6.15 -9.23 26.35
C ASN A 387 5.81 -8.44 25.05
N THR A 388 6.68 -7.52 24.61
CA THR A 388 6.46 -6.75 23.38
C THR A 388 6.60 -7.61 22.14
N VAL A 389 5.63 -7.52 21.23
CA VAL A 389 5.56 -8.30 19.99
C VAL A 389 5.84 -7.41 18.77
N VAL A 390 5.37 -6.16 18.83
CA VAL A 390 5.50 -5.14 17.78
C VAL A 390 6.26 -3.93 18.32
N ILE A 391 7.24 -3.44 17.58
CA ILE A 391 7.81 -2.11 17.76
C ILE A 391 7.22 -1.24 16.65
N ALA A 392 6.45 -0.21 17.00
CA ALA A 392 5.76 0.66 16.06
C ALA A 392 6.72 1.56 15.28
N GLY A 393 6.23 2.13 14.19
CA GLY A 393 7.00 3.05 13.37
C GLY A 393 7.40 4.29 14.16
N GLN A 394 8.67 4.68 14.05
CA GLN A 394 9.28 5.79 14.81
C GLN A 394 9.18 5.71 16.35
N ALA A 395 8.89 4.54 16.94
CA ALA A 395 8.69 4.38 18.39
C ALA A 395 9.88 4.81 19.28
N LEU A 396 11.13 4.74 18.77
CA LEU A 396 12.32 5.29 19.43
C LEU A 396 13.05 6.31 18.54
N ALA A 397 12.34 6.95 17.60
CA ALA A 397 12.96 7.95 16.75
C ALA A 397 13.53 9.11 17.60
N ASN A 398 14.67 9.68 17.19
CA ASN A 398 15.35 10.78 17.86
C ASN A 398 15.81 10.51 19.32
N CYS A 399 15.83 9.25 19.78
CA CYS A 399 16.27 8.89 21.13
C CYS A 399 17.81 8.89 21.25
N ASN A 400 18.40 10.08 21.07
CA ASN A 400 19.81 10.32 20.83
C ASN A 400 20.76 9.94 21.98
N SER A 401 20.26 9.84 23.20
CA SER A 401 21.05 9.45 24.37
C SER A 401 21.29 7.94 24.48
N ILE A 402 20.46 7.10 23.83
CA ILE A 402 20.56 5.64 23.93
C ILE A 402 21.74 5.16 23.07
N THR A 403 22.75 4.57 23.70
CA THR A 403 23.99 4.13 23.03
C THR A 403 24.00 2.67 22.59
N THR A 404 23.18 1.82 23.22
CA THR A 404 23.07 0.39 22.88
C THR A 404 21.62 -0.07 23.04
N LEU A 405 21.13 -0.95 22.16
CA LEU A 405 19.78 -1.50 22.25
C LEU A 405 19.76 -3.02 22.03
N THR A 406 19.00 -3.74 22.85
CA THR A 406 18.77 -5.19 22.69
C THR A 406 17.29 -5.44 22.49
N ILE A 407 16.92 -6.07 21.37
CA ILE A 407 15.55 -6.43 21.06
C ILE A 407 15.22 -7.78 21.71
N PRO A 408 14.16 -7.90 22.55
CA PRO A 408 13.81 -9.15 23.21
C PRO A 408 13.22 -10.17 22.22
N SER A 409 13.38 -11.46 22.52
CA SER A 409 12.92 -12.57 21.67
C SER A 409 11.39 -12.72 21.57
N SER A 410 10.62 -11.90 22.28
CA SER A 410 9.18 -11.76 22.11
C SER A 410 8.81 -10.98 20.83
N VAL A 411 9.70 -10.09 20.38
CA VAL A 411 9.46 -9.23 19.23
C VAL A 411 9.49 -10.05 17.94
N LYS A 412 8.46 -9.86 17.13
CA LYS A 412 8.25 -10.46 15.82
C LYS A 412 8.24 -9.43 14.69
N TYR A 413 7.90 -8.18 14.99
CA TYR A 413 7.72 -7.15 14.00
C TYR A 413 8.39 -5.85 14.47
N ILE A 414 9.26 -5.30 13.64
CA ILE A 414 9.86 -3.97 13.83
C ILE A 414 9.41 -3.14 12.64
N CYS A 415 8.58 -2.12 12.86
CA CYS A 415 7.97 -1.34 11.79
C CYS A 415 8.91 -0.24 11.26
N ASP A 416 8.47 0.44 10.19
CA ASP A 416 9.26 1.42 9.46
C ASP A 416 9.86 2.51 10.36
N SER A 417 11.14 2.82 10.17
CA SER A 417 11.83 3.91 10.87
C SER A 417 11.78 3.81 12.41
N ALA A 418 11.54 2.63 13.00
CA ALA A 418 11.42 2.42 14.45
C ALA A 418 12.56 3.03 15.31
N PHE A 419 13.79 3.04 14.79
CA PHE A 419 14.99 3.58 15.46
C PHE A 419 15.60 4.78 14.68
N PHE A 420 14.79 5.47 13.87
CA PHE A 420 15.27 6.53 12.99
C PHE A 420 15.91 7.71 13.74
N GLN A 421 17.04 8.20 13.24
CA GLN A 421 17.80 9.29 13.85
C GLN A 421 18.18 9.05 15.33
N MET A 422 18.40 7.80 15.77
CA MET A 422 19.07 7.53 17.06
C MET A 422 20.58 7.80 16.94
N GLN A 423 20.99 9.07 16.99
CA GLN A 423 22.35 9.49 16.66
C GLN A 423 23.42 9.00 17.64
N GLY A 424 23.07 8.64 18.87
CA GLY A 424 23.98 8.02 19.84
C GLY A 424 24.11 6.50 19.74
N LEU A 425 23.25 5.82 18.96
CA LEU A 425 23.18 4.36 18.93
C LEU A 425 24.42 3.77 18.24
N THR A 426 25.28 3.13 19.04
CA THR A 426 26.54 2.52 18.59
C THR A 426 26.42 1.03 18.26
N SER A 427 25.50 0.32 18.92
CA SER A 427 25.24 -1.11 18.68
C SER A 427 23.79 -1.51 18.91
N ILE A 428 23.29 -2.43 18.08
CA ILE A 428 21.97 -3.05 18.25
C ILE A 428 22.04 -4.57 18.07
N THR A 429 21.28 -5.31 18.89
CA THR A 429 21.14 -6.78 18.79
C THR A 429 19.70 -7.17 18.46
N ILE A 430 19.51 -7.92 17.38
CA ILE A 430 18.21 -8.36 16.86
C ILE A 430 18.14 -9.90 16.88
N PRO A 431 17.06 -10.51 17.45
CA PRO A 431 16.89 -11.97 17.54
C PRO A 431 16.33 -12.60 16.25
N ASN A 432 16.55 -13.91 16.06
CA ASN A 432 15.92 -14.73 15.01
C ASN A 432 14.38 -14.74 15.05
N THR A 433 13.75 -14.27 16.12
CA THR A 433 12.30 -14.27 16.28
C THR A 433 11.60 -13.18 15.47
N VAL A 434 12.35 -12.18 14.99
CA VAL A 434 11.83 -11.13 14.11
C VAL A 434 11.50 -11.73 12.74
N LEU A 435 10.25 -11.53 12.31
CA LEU A 435 9.67 -12.04 11.06
C LEU A 435 9.59 -10.97 9.97
N LYS A 436 9.47 -9.70 10.34
CA LYS A 436 9.50 -8.54 9.44
C LYS A 436 10.29 -7.39 10.09
N ILE A 437 11.15 -6.79 9.28
CA ILE A 437 11.81 -5.50 9.54
C ILE A 437 11.27 -4.51 8.50
N GLY A 438 10.81 -3.36 8.98
CA GLY A 438 10.28 -2.28 8.15
C GLY A 438 11.36 -1.41 7.50
N ASP A 439 10.93 -0.58 6.57
CA ASP A 439 11.84 0.26 5.77
C ASP A 439 12.50 1.34 6.63
N SER A 440 13.77 1.63 6.33
CA SER A 440 14.59 2.63 7.03
C SER A 440 14.65 2.46 8.56
N MET A 441 14.48 1.24 9.09
CA MET A 441 14.47 0.90 10.52
C MET A 441 15.61 1.53 11.34
N LEU A 442 16.83 1.63 10.78
CA LEU A 442 18.03 2.28 11.35
C LEU A 442 18.47 3.54 10.58
N GLY A 443 17.55 4.20 9.86
CA GLY A 443 17.84 5.37 9.03
C GLY A 443 18.49 6.50 9.84
N SER A 444 19.54 7.11 9.29
CA SER A 444 20.30 8.21 9.92
C SER A 444 20.92 7.90 11.30
N CYS A 445 21.18 6.63 11.65
CA CYS A 445 21.92 6.24 12.86
C CYS A 445 23.45 6.38 12.67
N TYR A 446 23.97 7.60 12.65
CA TYR A 446 25.36 7.87 12.23
C TYR A 446 26.47 7.34 13.16
N ALA A 447 26.19 7.05 14.44
CA ALA A 447 27.17 6.46 15.36
C ALA A 447 27.22 4.92 15.31
N LEU A 448 26.38 4.29 14.48
CA LEU A 448 26.21 2.83 14.49
C LEU A 448 27.46 2.13 13.94
N THR A 449 28.12 1.35 14.79
CA THR A 449 29.34 0.60 14.44
C THR A 449 29.11 -0.91 14.33
N SER A 450 28.01 -1.43 14.89
CA SER A 450 27.70 -2.86 14.87
C SER A 450 26.20 -3.16 14.88
N VAL A 451 25.80 -4.14 14.09
CA VAL A 451 24.45 -4.72 14.07
C VAL A 451 24.59 -6.23 14.22
N THR A 452 24.07 -6.80 15.30
CA THR A 452 24.10 -8.25 15.54
C THR A 452 22.76 -8.84 15.10
N LEU A 453 22.74 -9.49 13.93
CA LEU A 453 21.59 -10.25 13.44
C LEU A 453 21.75 -11.72 13.80
N ASN A 454 20.97 -12.21 14.76
CA ASN A 454 21.00 -13.61 15.16
C ASN A 454 20.15 -14.47 14.21
N ASN A 455 20.48 -14.53 12.92
CA ASN A 455 19.68 -15.20 11.85
C ASN A 455 18.26 -14.64 11.65
N SER A 456 18.08 -13.32 11.80
CA SER A 456 16.88 -12.60 11.36
C SER A 456 16.85 -12.49 9.81
N PRO A 457 15.67 -12.41 9.17
CA PRO A 457 15.52 -12.25 7.72
C PRO A 457 15.98 -10.88 7.21
#